data_AF-A0A7X7EQ21-F1
#
_entry.id   AF-A0A7X7EQ21-F1
#
_cell.length_a   1.000
_cell.length_b   1.000
_cell.length_c   1.000
_cell.angle_alpha   90.00
_cell.angle_beta   90.00
_cell.angle_gamma   90.00
#
_symmetry.space_group_name_H-M   'P 1'
#
loop_
_entity.id
_entity.type
_entity.pdbx_description
1 polymer ?
#
loop_
_entity_poly.entity_id
_entity_poly.type
_entity_poly.pdbx_seq_one_letter_code
_entity_poly.pdbx_strand_id
1 'polypeptide(L)' 'MTKESLNDTLCGVWSASPTPFTRKMEIDIQSIERMVEHHIKLGVKGLFLAGTCGEGAWMTNDQRRQLVQNYG' A
#
# COMPACT_ATOMS: atom_id res chain seq x y z
N MET A 1 12.85 19.48 -6.46
CA MET A 1 11.54 19.62 -5.78
C MET A 1 11.81 20.36 -4.48
N THR A 2 11.19 21.51 -4.25
CA THR A 2 11.37 22.31 -3.03
C THR A 2 10.47 21.79 -1.91
N LYS A 3 10.73 22.15 -0.65
CA LYS A 3 9.85 21.79 0.47
C LYS A 3 8.43 22.31 0.27
N GLU A 4 8.27 23.49 -0.31
CA GLU A 4 6.96 24.04 -0.65
C GLU A 4 6.21 23.15 -1.65
N SER A 5 6.87 22.68 -2.73
CA SER A 5 6.23 21.78 -3.71
C SER A 5 5.90 20.38 -3.18
N LEU A 6 6.59 19.93 -2.12
CA LEU A 6 6.28 18.66 -1.44
C LEU A 6 5.01 18.76 -0.61
N ASN A 7 4.76 19.91 0.02
CA ASN A 7 3.54 20.13 0.80
C ASN A 7 2.27 20.08 -0.07
N ASP A 8 2.35 20.58 -1.31
CA ASP A 8 1.23 20.51 -2.24
C ASP A 8 0.98 19.06 -2.72
N THR A 9 2.00 18.20 -2.70
CA THR A 9 1.93 16.82 -3.20
C THR A 9 1.63 15.78 -2.11
N LEU A 10 2.14 15.99 -0.89
CA LEU A 10 1.97 15.08 0.27
C LEU A 10 0.88 15.58 1.23
N CYS A 11 -0.25 16.01 0.68
CA CYS A 11 -1.40 16.47 1.44
C CYS A 11 -2.63 15.55 1.27
N GLY A 12 -3.68 15.80 2.04
CA GLY A 12 -4.91 15.01 2.01
C GLY A 12 -4.83 13.70 2.81
N VAL A 13 -5.70 12.75 2.50
CA VAL A 13 -5.80 11.48 3.24
C VAL A 13 -4.76 10.49 2.73
N TRP A 14 -3.92 9.99 3.63
CA TRP A 14 -2.97 8.90 3.40
C TRP A 14 -3.33 7.72 4.28
N SER A 15 -3.63 6.58 3.67
CA SER A 15 -4.14 5.40 4.40
C SER A 15 -3.00 4.50 4.86
N ALA A 16 -2.98 4.12 6.14
CA ALA A 16 -2.15 3.03 6.63
C ALA A 16 -2.87 1.71 6.37
N SER A 17 -2.69 1.16 5.16
CA SER A 17 -3.47 0.03 4.68
C SER A 17 -2.94 -1.31 5.20
N PRO A 18 -3.83 -2.27 5.53
CA PRO A 18 -3.43 -3.65 5.77
C PRO A 18 -2.89 -4.29 4.50
N THR A 19 -2.06 -5.33 4.65
CA THR A 19 -1.59 -6.14 3.53
C THR A 19 -2.48 -7.38 3.40
N PRO A 20 -3.27 -7.53 2.33
CA PRO A 20 -4.03 -8.75 2.08
C PRO A 20 -3.14 -9.98 1.89
N PHE A 21 -3.46 -11.05 2.62
CA PHE A 21 -2.83 -12.35 2.48
C PHE A 21 -3.87 -13.44 2.19
N THR A 22 -3.45 -14.48 1.48
CA THR A 22 -4.22 -15.72 1.36
C THR A 22 -4.25 -16.45 2.70
N ARG A 23 -5.10 -17.47 2.83
CA ARG A 23 -5.11 -18.35 4.03
C ARG A 23 -3.78 -19.06 4.29
N LYS A 24 -2.89 -19.11 3.30
CA LYS A 24 -1.54 -19.70 3.41
C LYS A 24 -0.47 -18.66 3.74
N MET A 25 -0.85 -17.41 4.05
CA MET A 25 0.07 -16.29 4.29
C MET A 25 0.93 -15.92 3.08
N GLU A 26 0.41 -16.18 1.87
CA GLU A 26 1.00 -15.68 0.62
C GLU A 26 0.38 -14.33 0.26
N ILE A 27 1.11 -13.49 -0.47
CA ILE A 27 0.57 -12.21 -0.95
C ILE A 27 -0.64 -12.45 -1.84
N ASP A 28 -1.78 -11.84 -1.49
CA ASP A 28 -3.01 -11.93 -2.29
C ASP A 28 -3.13 -10.72 -3.23
N ILE A 29 -2.53 -10.86 -4.42
CA ILE A 29 -2.47 -9.82 -5.45
C ILE A 29 -3.85 -9.31 -5.85
N GLN A 30 -4.81 -10.21 -6.06
CA GLN A 30 -6.16 -9.82 -6.48
C GLN A 30 -6.87 -9.00 -5.40
N SER A 31 -6.69 -9.37 -4.12
CA SER A 31 -7.22 -8.59 -3.00
C SER A 31 -6.53 -7.23 -2.85
N ILE A 32 -5.22 -7.15 -3.12
CA ILE A 32 -4.47 -5.89 -3.16
C ILE A 32 -5.03 -4.96 -4.24
N GLU A 33 -5.23 -5.45 -5.47
CA GLU A 33 -5.79 -4.67 -6.57
C GLU A 33 -7.16 -4.07 -6.20
N ARG A 34 -8.07 -4.90 -5.67
CA ARG A 34 -9.39 -4.42 -5.21
C ARG A 34 -9.28 -3.40 -4.08
N MET A 35 -8.35 -3.59 -3.15
CA MET A 35 -8.10 -2.63 -2.07
C MET A 35 -7.61 -1.29 -2.62
N VAL A 36 -6.64 -1.31 -3.54
CA VAL A 36 -6.10 -0.10 -4.18
C VAL A 36 -7.20 0.63 -4.95
N GLU A 37 -7.99 -0.08 -5.77
CA GLU A 37 -9.13 0.50 -6.48
C GLU A 37 -10.14 1.16 -5.53
N HIS A 38 -10.43 0.51 -4.39
CA HIS A 38 -11.34 1.07 -3.40
C HIS A 38 -10.80 2.38 -2.80
N HIS A 39 -9.51 2.43 -2.45
CA HIS A 39 -8.88 3.65 -1.93
C HIS A 39 -8.88 4.78 -2.98
N ILE A 40 -8.64 4.46 -4.25
CA ILE A 40 -8.72 5.43 -5.36
C ILE A 40 -10.15 5.99 -5.47
N LYS A 41 -11.18 5.12 -5.42
CA LYS A 41 -12.59 5.54 -5.47
C LYS A 41 -12.98 6.46 -4.29
N LEU A 42 -12.35 6.29 -3.13
CA LEU A 42 -12.54 7.16 -1.96
C LEU A 42 -11.75 8.48 -2.03
N GLY A 43 -10.91 8.68 -3.06
CA GLY A 43 -10.10 9.89 -3.21
C GLY A 43 -8.88 9.95 -2.29
N VAL A 44 -8.45 8.81 -1.73
CA VAL A 44 -7.22 8.68 -0.94
C VAL A 44 -6.02 9.08 -1.81
N LYS A 45 -5.09 9.86 -1.24
CA LYS A 45 -3.96 10.46 -1.94
C LYS A 45 -2.69 9.63 -1.89
N GLY A 46 -2.58 8.73 -0.92
CA GLY A 46 -1.44 7.82 -0.83
C GLY A 46 -1.70 6.68 0.14
N LEU A 47 -0.84 5.66 0.07
CA LEU A 47 -0.88 4.48 0.92
C LEU A 47 0.46 4.33 1.63
N PHE A 48 0.42 4.03 2.92
CA PHE A 48 1.54 3.45 3.65
C PHE A 48 1.39 1.94 3.62
N LEU A 49 2.35 1.27 2.99
CA LEU A 49 2.38 -0.18 2.82
C LEU A 49 3.46 -0.80 3.72
N ALA A 50 3.26 -2.06 4.12
CA ALA A 50 4.21 -2.78 4.98
C ALA A 50 4.64 -2.01 6.25
N GLY A 51 3.75 -1.18 6.79
CA GLY A 51 3.91 -0.55 8.11
C GLY A 51 3.45 -1.49 9.21
N THR A 52 3.26 -0.98 10.43
CA THR A 52 2.68 -1.76 11.54
C THR A 52 1.27 -2.26 11.20
N CYS A 53 0.43 -1.39 10.64
CA CYS A 53 -0.90 -1.76 10.15
C CYS A 53 -0.86 -2.61 8.88
N GLY A 54 0.25 -2.60 8.13
CA GLY A 54 0.46 -3.40 6.93
C GLY A 54 1.33 -4.63 7.17
N GLU A 55 1.42 -5.10 8.42
CA GLU A 55 2.09 -6.34 8.82
C GLU A 55 3.59 -6.44 8.49
N GLY A 56 4.25 -5.32 8.17
CA GLY A 56 5.60 -5.33 7.59
C GLY A 56 6.68 -5.99 8.44
N ALA A 57 6.53 -5.98 9.77
CA ALA A 57 7.44 -6.63 10.70
C ALA A 57 7.47 -8.17 10.53
N TRP A 58 6.41 -8.77 9.99
CA TRP A 58 6.27 -10.22 9.78
C TRP A 58 6.48 -10.64 8.32
N MET A 59 6.69 -9.68 7.42
CA MET A 59 6.87 -9.97 6.00
C MET A 59 8.31 -10.36 5.67
N THR A 60 8.47 -11.37 4.83
CA THR A 60 9.75 -11.65 4.18
C THR A 60 10.11 -10.52 3.20
N ASN A 61 11.37 -10.48 2.78
CA ASN A 61 11.80 -9.51 1.76
C ASN A 61 11.11 -9.78 0.42
N ASP A 62 10.85 -11.04 0.07
CA ASP A 62 10.19 -11.41 -1.17
C ASP A 62 8.71 -10.99 -1.17
N GLN A 63 8.01 -11.17 -0.06
CA GLN A 63 6.64 -10.66 0.11
C GLN A 63 6.59 -9.14 -0.02
N ARG A 64 7.55 -8.42 0.57
CA ARG A 64 7.65 -6.95 0.43
C ARG A 64 7.92 -6.53 -1.00
N ARG A 65 8.77 -7.26 -1.74
CA ARG A 65 9.00 -7.02 -3.17
C ARG A 65 7.75 -7.26 -3.99
N GLN A 66 7.04 -8.38 -3.76
CA GLN A 66 5.79 -8.71 -4.44
C GLN A 66 4.72 -7.64 -4.20
N LEU A 67 4.57 -7.15 -2.96
CA LEU A 67 3.58 -6.13 -2.60
C LEU A 67 3.74 -4.82 -3.41
N VAL A 68 4.97 -4.40 -3.69
CA VAL A 68 5.24 -3.15 -4.41
C VAL A 68 5.52 -3.34 -5.90
N GLN A 69 5.47 -4.59 -6.38
CA GLN A 69 5.75 -4.89 -7.77
C GLN A 69 4.55 -4.46 -8.63
N ASN A 70 4.84 -3.77 -9.72
CA ASN A 70 3.82 -3.42 -10.70
C ASN A 70 3.49 -4.64 -11.57
N TYR A 71 2.24 -5.09 -11.54
CA TYR A 71 1.69 -6.04 -12.49
C TYR A 71 0.93 -5.20 -13.52
N GLY A 72 1.63 -4.82 -14.59
CA GLY A 72 1.08 -4.01 -15.68
C GLY A 72 0.08 -4.76 -16.53
#